data_AF-A0A8S3ZLY0-F1
#
_entry.id   AF-A0A8S3ZLY0-F1
#
_cell.length_a   1.000
_cell.length_b   1.000
_cell.length_c   1.000
_cell.angle_alpha   90.00
_cell.angle_beta   90.00
_cell.angle_gamma   90.00
#
_symmetry.space_group_name_H-M   'P 1'
#
loop_
_entity.id
_entity.type
_entity.pdbx_description
1 polymer ?
#
loop_
_entity_poly.entity_id
_entity_poly.type
_entity_poly.pdbx_seq_one_letter_code
_entity_poly.pdbx_strand_id
1 'polypeptide(L)'
;DLVVKKKKTYLWANEIWGAIRGLETFGHLVWTGSDRSLYIKETVISDYPRFPHRGLLIDTSRHFLFKEVILDVLECMEMNKLNVLQWHIVDDQSFPYQSQVFPELSAKGPFHPTYIYSLDDISEIIEYARLRGIRVMPEFDTPGHTYAWGFSRPELLTQCYSGSNPVKDYLGPIDPSTNSSYRFLESLFEEIIDVFKDEYFHLGGDEVPLGCWQSNPEVMNFAKYLANQPYLPGHQSAGNSWSEDIKRIGMLINITSEIGQRKQKKVKYVMWQEVMKKNLQLPNDTIIQVWMGGANDVLKATSMGYQVIYSTCWYMDHIDYGTQWTKFYSCDPVSQTHGYNIDEKKVLGGEAAFWSEYFSNENLIPLMWPRASAAAERLWSSKEVNNIDQAAQRLSEHRCRMLKRGIGAGEISGPGYCLHPPPKSRLRNDIIVCRGSNCSHTRSVIKGDMEVFLRAKSLAECGRVLIGSNVEILVVMTISLCLILAIYFATKSSNRFHRVKLCKNRTILGVFVIVVLVYFLCNSSVWIRFYEYSSKFHIWFFHHFEYV
;
A
#
# COMPACT_ATOMS: atom_id res chain seq x y z
N ASP A 1 -14.95 -21.16 -18.35
CA ASP A 1 -16.34 -21.65 -18.17
C ASP A 1 -16.56 -22.21 -16.77
N LEU A 2 -17.62 -21.75 -16.11
CA LEU A 2 -18.11 -22.31 -14.86
C LEU A 2 -19.48 -22.96 -15.11
N VAL A 3 -19.59 -24.26 -14.81
CA VAL A 3 -20.83 -25.01 -14.97
C VAL A 3 -21.22 -25.62 -13.64
N VAL A 4 -22.37 -25.21 -13.12
CA VAL A 4 -22.97 -25.71 -11.89
C VAL A 4 -24.22 -26.51 -12.26
N LYS A 5 -24.18 -27.83 -11.98
CA LYS A 5 -25.32 -28.74 -12.15
C LYS A 5 -25.44 -29.64 -10.93
N LYS A 6 -26.65 -30.12 -10.62
CA LYS A 6 -26.96 -30.92 -9.42
C LYS A 6 -25.98 -32.07 -9.12
N LYS A 7 -25.47 -32.76 -10.15
CA LYS A 7 -24.59 -33.94 -9.99
C LYS A 7 -23.12 -33.67 -10.32
N LYS A 8 -22.80 -32.58 -11.03
CA LYS A 8 -21.44 -32.30 -11.50
C LYS A 8 -21.25 -30.81 -11.66
N THR A 9 -20.31 -30.27 -10.91
CA THR A 9 -19.81 -28.90 -11.06
C THR A 9 -18.40 -28.96 -11.60
N TYR A 10 -18.08 -28.14 -12.59
CA TYR A 10 -16.71 -27.97 -13.07
C TYR A 10 -16.41 -26.51 -13.38
N LEU A 11 -15.18 -26.12 -13.08
CA LEU A 11 -14.58 -24.86 -13.47
C LEU A 11 -13.45 -25.19 -14.44
N TRP A 12 -13.54 -24.69 -15.66
CA TRP A 12 -12.51 -24.83 -16.67
C TRP A 12 -11.96 -23.45 -17.06
N ALA A 13 -10.64 -23.36 -17.10
CA ALA A 13 -9.91 -22.17 -17.50
C ALA A 13 -8.65 -22.58 -18.27
N ASN A 14 -8.26 -21.77 -19.26
CA ASN A 14 -7.03 -21.99 -20.04
C ASN A 14 -5.77 -21.86 -19.18
N GLU A 15 -5.81 -20.99 -18.18
CA GLU A 15 -4.69 -20.68 -17.30
C GLU A 15 -5.15 -20.61 -15.85
N ILE A 16 -4.19 -20.74 -14.92
CA ILE A 16 -4.43 -20.65 -13.47
C ILE A 16 -5.11 -19.34 -13.07
N TRP A 17 -4.80 -18.23 -13.76
CA TRP A 17 -5.39 -16.92 -13.50
C TRP A 17 -6.90 -16.93 -13.74
N GLY A 18 -7.37 -17.60 -14.80
CA GLY A 18 -8.81 -17.74 -15.08
C GLY A 18 -9.52 -18.59 -14.04
N ALA A 19 -8.85 -19.61 -13.48
CA ALA A 19 -9.38 -20.42 -12.40
C ALA A 19 -9.59 -19.58 -11.12
N ILE A 20 -8.64 -18.71 -10.76
CA ILE A 20 -8.80 -17.78 -9.62
C ILE A 20 -10.05 -16.91 -9.79
N ARG A 21 -10.26 -16.32 -10.99
CA ARG A 21 -11.45 -15.48 -11.26
C ARG A 21 -12.75 -16.29 -11.22
N GLY A 22 -12.71 -17.52 -11.73
CA GLY A 22 -13.86 -18.44 -11.69
C GLY A 22 -14.23 -18.88 -10.27
N LEU A 23 -13.25 -19.06 -9.38
CA LEU A 23 -13.48 -19.36 -7.97
C LEU A 23 -14.17 -18.19 -7.24
N GLU A 24 -13.76 -16.95 -7.53
CA GLU A 24 -14.43 -15.76 -6.97
C GLU A 24 -15.89 -15.68 -7.45
N THR A 25 -16.14 -15.90 -8.75
CA THR A 25 -17.50 -15.98 -9.29
C THR A 25 -18.31 -17.11 -8.65
N PHE A 26 -17.72 -18.30 -8.47
CA PHE A 26 -18.40 -19.41 -7.79
C PHE A 26 -18.76 -19.04 -6.35
N GLY A 27 -17.87 -18.39 -5.60
CA GLY A 27 -18.14 -17.89 -4.25
C GLY A 27 -19.28 -16.87 -4.21
N HIS A 28 -19.42 -16.02 -5.24
CA HIS A 28 -20.52 -15.06 -5.36
C HIS A 28 -21.88 -15.70 -5.68
N LEU A 29 -21.90 -16.90 -6.26
CA LEU A 29 -23.13 -17.63 -6.59
C LEU A 29 -23.73 -18.39 -5.41
N VAL A 30 -22.98 -18.59 -4.32
CA VAL A 30 -23.46 -19.27 -3.12
C VAL A 30 -24.14 -18.27 -2.20
N TRP A 31 -25.40 -18.54 -1.82
CA TRP A 31 -26.11 -17.76 -0.81
C TRP A 31 -26.65 -18.64 0.31
N THR A 32 -26.94 -18.02 1.46
CA THR A 32 -27.54 -18.68 2.62
C THR A 32 -29.05 -18.45 2.61
N GLY A 33 -29.85 -19.51 2.63
CA GLY A 33 -31.31 -19.40 2.73
C GLY A 33 -31.78 -19.08 4.15
N SER A 34 -33.08 -18.83 4.31
CA SER A 34 -33.70 -18.55 5.60
C SER A 34 -33.58 -19.72 6.60
N ASP A 35 -33.44 -20.94 6.10
CA ASP A 35 -33.19 -22.17 6.85
C ASP A 35 -31.72 -22.35 7.26
N ARG A 36 -30.84 -21.40 6.91
CA ARG A 36 -29.38 -21.43 7.08
C ARG A 36 -28.64 -22.45 6.22
N SER A 37 -29.32 -23.09 5.27
CA SER A 37 -28.65 -23.95 4.28
C SER A 37 -27.94 -23.11 3.22
N LEU A 38 -26.88 -23.67 2.63
CA LEU A 38 -26.20 -23.07 1.49
C LEU A 38 -26.88 -23.52 0.20
N TYR A 39 -27.18 -22.55 -0.66
CA TYR A 39 -27.80 -22.78 -1.96
C TYR A 39 -26.93 -22.23 -3.07
N ILE A 40 -27.05 -22.87 -4.23
CA ILE A 40 -26.49 -22.42 -5.50
C ILE A 40 -27.48 -22.80 -6.61
N LYS A 41 -27.70 -21.92 -7.58
CA LYS A 41 -28.57 -22.18 -8.74
C LYS A 41 -27.77 -22.92 -9.81
N GLU A 42 -28.43 -23.83 -10.53
CA GLU A 42 -27.83 -24.39 -11.75
C GLU A 42 -27.57 -23.25 -12.73
N THR A 43 -26.34 -23.16 -13.24
CA THR A 43 -25.90 -22.07 -14.10
C THR A 43 -24.74 -22.49 -14.99
N VAL A 44 -24.61 -21.80 -16.13
CA VAL A 44 -23.50 -21.93 -17.07
C VAL A 44 -23.00 -20.52 -17.34
N ILE A 45 -21.72 -20.27 -17.04
CA ILE A 45 -21.09 -18.96 -17.19
C ILE A 45 -19.85 -19.13 -18.08
N SER A 46 -19.79 -18.37 -19.16
CA SER A 46 -18.55 -18.10 -19.90
C SER A 46 -18.21 -16.63 -19.68
N ASP A 47 -17.00 -16.35 -19.20
CA ASP A 47 -16.62 -15.04 -18.67
C ASP A 47 -15.15 -14.75 -19.00
N TYR A 48 -14.85 -13.51 -19.33
CA TYR A 48 -13.52 -13.01 -19.68
C TYR A 48 -13.47 -11.48 -19.50
N PRO A 49 -12.30 -10.90 -19.17
CA PRO A 49 -12.20 -9.46 -19.01
C PRO A 49 -12.27 -8.74 -20.35
N ARG A 50 -12.97 -7.60 -20.40
CA ARG A 50 -12.94 -6.65 -21.53
C ARG A 50 -11.54 -6.08 -21.73
N PHE A 51 -10.88 -5.65 -20.64
CA PHE A 51 -9.54 -5.07 -20.67
C PHE A 51 -8.52 -5.92 -19.93
N PRO A 52 -7.30 -6.15 -20.48
CA PRO A 52 -6.28 -6.95 -19.82
C PRO A 52 -5.65 -6.26 -18.60
N HIS A 53 -5.57 -4.93 -18.58
CA HIS A 53 -4.96 -4.13 -17.51
C HIS A 53 -6.03 -3.46 -16.64
N ARG A 54 -6.21 -3.95 -15.42
CA ARG A 54 -7.26 -3.50 -14.50
C ARG A 54 -6.62 -3.17 -13.15
N GLY A 55 -6.20 -1.92 -13.05
CA GLY A 55 -5.32 -1.45 -11.99
C GLY A 55 -6.02 -0.75 -10.84
N LEU A 56 -5.29 -0.66 -9.74
CA LEU A 56 -5.57 0.17 -8.58
C LEU A 56 -4.25 0.75 -8.12
N LEU A 57 -4.17 2.08 -8.06
CA LEU A 57 -3.03 2.79 -7.52
C LEU A 57 -3.20 2.97 -6.02
N ILE A 58 -2.15 2.66 -5.26
CA ILE A 58 -2.00 3.11 -3.87
C ILE A 58 -0.76 4.00 -3.77
N ASP A 59 -0.88 5.05 -2.99
CA ASP A 59 0.22 5.93 -2.60
C ASP A 59 0.62 5.62 -1.15
N THR A 60 1.90 5.29 -0.96
CA THR A 60 2.49 5.00 0.36
C THR A 60 3.52 6.03 0.79
N SER A 61 3.62 7.14 0.05
CA SER A 61 4.56 8.21 0.32
C SER A 61 3.94 9.34 1.11
N ARG A 62 2.76 9.84 0.69
CA ARG A 62 2.11 10.96 1.40
C ARG A 62 1.67 10.53 2.80
N HIS A 63 1.22 9.29 2.94
CA HIS A 63 1.12 8.59 4.21
C HIS A 63 1.67 7.17 4.10
N PHE A 64 2.42 6.73 5.11
CA PHE A 64 2.88 5.34 5.18
C PHE A 64 1.71 4.38 5.44
N LEU A 65 1.54 3.39 4.57
CA LEU A 65 0.56 2.31 4.76
C LEU A 65 1.23 1.08 5.35
N PHE A 66 0.72 0.54 6.46
CA PHE A 66 1.22 -0.72 6.98
C PHE A 66 1.00 -1.84 5.98
N LYS A 67 1.93 -2.81 5.93
CA LYS A 67 1.84 -3.98 5.05
C LYS A 67 0.46 -4.63 5.14
N GLU A 68 -0.07 -4.75 6.36
CA GLU A 68 -1.39 -5.30 6.67
C GLU A 68 -2.52 -4.62 5.88
N VAL A 69 -2.45 -3.31 5.67
CA VAL A 69 -3.43 -2.55 4.90
C VAL A 69 -3.26 -2.83 3.40
N ILE A 70 -2.02 -2.92 2.90
CA ILE A 70 -1.74 -3.29 1.50
C ILE A 70 -2.25 -4.70 1.20
N LEU A 71 -2.06 -5.65 2.12
CA LEU A 71 -2.60 -7.01 1.99
C LEU A 71 -4.15 -7.01 1.96
N ASP A 72 -4.81 -6.10 2.70
CA ASP A 72 -6.27 -5.94 2.64
C ASP A 72 -6.72 -5.39 1.29
N VAL A 73 -5.99 -4.42 0.74
CA VAL A 73 -6.22 -3.90 -0.61
C VAL A 73 -6.12 -5.03 -1.64
N LEU A 74 -5.11 -5.89 -1.57
CA LEU A 74 -4.94 -7.03 -2.48
C LEU A 74 -6.08 -8.06 -2.39
N GLU A 75 -6.61 -8.31 -1.20
CA GLU A 75 -7.81 -9.16 -1.05
C GLU A 75 -9.04 -8.51 -1.68
N CYS A 76 -9.25 -7.21 -1.49
CA CYS A 76 -10.32 -6.50 -2.17
C CYS A 76 -10.15 -6.53 -3.70
N MET A 77 -8.94 -6.35 -4.20
CA MET A 77 -8.65 -6.43 -5.63
C MET A 77 -9.02 -7.81 -6.21
N GLU A 78 -8.72 -8.90 -5.50
CA GLU A 78 -9.13 -10.26 -5.86
C GLU A 78 -10.67 -10.37 -5.95
N MET A 79 -11.38 -9.91 -4.92
CA MET A 79 -12.85 -9.89 -4.86
C MET A 79 -13.50 -9.14 -6.03
N ASN A 80 -12.78 -8.16 -6.59
CA ASN A 80 -13.22 -7.30 -7.68
C ASN A 80 -12.58 -7.66 -9.02
N LYS A 81 -11.80 -8.75 -9.10
CA LYS A 81 -11.09 -9.20 -10.31
C LYS A 81 -10.13 -8.18 -10.93
N LEU A 82 -9.62 -7.24 -10.13
CA LEU A 82 -8.49 -6.39 -10.49
C LEU A 82 -7.20 -7.23 -10.53
N ASN A 83 -6.21 -6.81 -11.32
CA ASN A 83 -5.01 -7.61 -11.55
C ASN A 83 -3.70 -6.82 -11.62
N VAL A 84 -3.72 -5.52 -11.34
CA VAL A 84 -2.51 -4.70 -11.25
C VAL A 84 -2.61 -3.82 -10.01
N LEU A 85 -1.63 -3.92 -9.13
CA LEU A 85 -1.39 -2.94 -8.07
C LEU A 85 -0.32 -1.99 -8.60
N GLN A 86 -0.69 -0.75 -8.95
CA GLN A 86 0.27 0.31 -9.17
C GLN A 86 0.69 0.83 -7.80
N TRP A 87 1.92 0.51 -7.43
CA TRP A 87 2.44 0.89 -6.12
C TRP A 87 3.30 2.14 -6.26
N HIS A 88 2.68 3.28 -6.01
CA HIS A 88 3.36 4.57 -5.87
C HIS A 88 4.05 4.63 -4.51
N ILE A 89 5.30 4.17 -4.50
CA ILE A 89 5.99 3.77 -3.26
C ILE A 89 6.69 4.95 -2.56
N VAL A 90 7.17 5.93 -3.33
CA VAL A 90 7.95 7.09 -2.88
C VAL A 90 7.47 8.34 -3.62
N ASP A 91 7.56 9.51 -2.98
CA ASP A 91 7.17 10.84 -3.52
C ASP A 91 7.92 11.92 -2.69
N ASP A 92 7.50 13.18 -2.76
CA ASP A 92 8.10 14.33 -2.07
C ASP A 92 8.15 14.19 -0.55
N GLN A 93 7.12 13.60 0.07
CA GLN A 93 6.94 13.61 1.52
C GLN A 93 7.71 12.50 2.22
N SER A 94 7.86 11.32 1.60
CA SER A 94 8.63 10.24 2.21
C SER A 94 9.26 9.25 1.23
N PHE A 95 10.35 8.63 1.69
CA PHE A 95 11.03 7.54 1.00
C PHE A 95 11.03 6.27 1.88
N PRO A 96 9.94 5.48 1.88
CA PRO A 96 9.85 4.27 2.70
C PRO A 96 10.51 3.02 2.08
N TYR A 97 10.89 3.04 0.81
CA TYR A 97 11.54 1.89 0.16
C TYR A 97 12.94 1.63 0.72
N GLN A 98 13.22 0.42 1.21
CA GLN A 98 14.56 0.04 1.68
C GLN A 98 15.45 -0.44 0.53
N SER A 99 16.27 0.46 -0.02
CA SER A 99 17.29 0.10 -1.00
C SER A 99 18.50 -0.59 -0.36
N GLN A 100 19.03 -1.64 -1.01
CA GLN A 100 20.33 -2.22 -0.63
C GLN A 100 21.50 -1.42 -1.20
N VAL A 101 21.37 -0.92 -2.43
CA VAL A 101 22.41 -0.13 -3.08
C VAL A 101 22.56 1.25 -2.46
N PHE A 102 21.48 1.83 -1.95
CA PHE A 102 21.44 3.14 -1.30
C PHE A 102 20.69 3.10 0.05
N PRO A 103 21.23 2.45 1.10
CA PRO A 103 20.55 2.30 2.39
C PRO A 103 20.18 3.63 3.05
N GLU A 104 20.96 4.68 2.78
CA GLU A 104 20.75 6.03 3.30
C GLU A 104 19.42 6.68 2.89
N LEU A 105 18.83 6.26 1.77
CA LEU A 105 17.53 6.76 1.31
C LEU A 105 16.46 6.45 2.37
N SER A 106 16.34 5.18 2.77
CA SER A 106 15.41 4.76 3.83
C SER A 106 15.87 5.12 5.25
N ALA A 107 17.15 5.45 5.45
CA ALA A 107 17.65 5.89 6.76
C ALA A 107 17.25 7.33 7.10
N LYS A 108 17.00 8.17 6.08
CA LYS A 108 16.71 9.61 6.25
C LYS A 108 15.42 10.10 5.58
N GLY A 109 14.91 9.36 4.60
CA GLY A 109 13.73 9.72 3.81
C GLY A 109 12.35 9.38 4.39
N PRO A 110 12.14 8.36 5.25
CA PRO A 110 10.80 8.05 5.75
C PRO A 110 10.39 8.96 6.91
N PHE A 111 9.08 9.05 7.18
CA PHE A 111 8.55 9.79 8.33
C PHE A 111 9.07 9.29 9.69
N HIS A 112 9.37 8.00 9.80
CA HIS A 112 9.87 7.37 11.02
C HIS A 112 10.78 6.18 10.66
N PRO A 113 11.82 5.85 11.45
CA PRO A 113 12.71 4.72 11.18
C PRO A 113 12.03 3.34 11.11
N THR A 114 10.78 3.22 11.57
CA THR A 114 9.98 1.98 11.47
C THR A 114 8.98 2.01 10.30
N TYR A 115 8.86 3.12 9.58
CA TYR A 115 7.93 3.29 8.45
C TYR A 115 8.69 3.04 7.15
N ILE A 116 9.18 1.81 7.04
CA ILE A 116 10.05 1.35 5.97
C ILE A 116 9.46 0.04 5.44
N TYR A 117 9.45 -0.12 4.13
CA TYR A 117 9.21 -1.39 3.47
C TYR A 117 10.53 -2.11 3.29
N SER A 118 10.78 -3.10 4.15
CA SER A 118 11.94 -3.97 3.98
C SER A 118 11.79 -4.82 2.71
N LEU A 119 12.88 -5.36 2.19
CA LEU A 119 12.81 -6.26 1.04
C LEU A 119 12.04 -7.55 1.33
N ASP A 120 12.00 -7.98 2.59
CA ASP A 120 11.16 -9.11 3.02
C ASP A 120 9.67 -8.72 2.95
N ASP A 121 9.30 -7.51 3.38
CA ASP A 121 7.92 -7.00 3.26
C ASP A 121 7.49 -6.89 1.79
N ILE A 122 8.36 -6.34 0.93
CA ILE A 122 8.10 -6.20 -0.51
C ILE A 122 7.95 -7.58 -1.15
N SER A 123 8.84 -8.53 -0.83
CA SER A 123 8.74 -9.91 -1.32
C SER A 123 7.45 -10.59 -0.87
N GLU A 124 7.01 -10.36 0.38
CA GLU A 124 5.75 -10.90 0.90
C GLU A 124 4.54 -10.31 0.16
N ILE A 125 4.52 -8.99 -0.07
CA ILE A 125 3.46 -8.30 -0.81
C ILE A 125 3.38 -8.83 -2.25
N ILE A 126 4.52 -8.96 -2.94
CA ILE A 126 4.59 -9.50 -4.31
C ILE A 126 4.04 -10.92 -4.36
N GLU A 127 4.44 -11.80 -3.42
CA GLU A 127 3.94 -13.17 -3.40
C GLU A 127 2.44 -13.24 -3.05
N TYR A 128 1.99 -12.40 -2.12
CA TYR A 128 0.58 -12.31 -1.73
C TYR A 128 -0.31 -11.86 -2.90
N ALA A 129 0.18 -10.92 -3.70
CA ALA A 129 -0.45 -10.47 -4.94
C ALA A 129 -0.44 -11.58 -6.00
N ARG A 130 0.70 -12.26 -6.18
CA ARG A 130 0.85 -13.35 -7.17
C ARG A 130 -0.11 -14.51 -6.91
N LEU A 131 -0.30 -14.91 -5.65
CA LEU A 131 -1.26 -15.97 -5.28
C LEU A 131 -2.71 -15.63 -5.68
N ARG A 132 -3.00 -14.34 -5.92
CA ARG A 132 -4.30 -13.80 -6.36
C ARG A 132 -4.32 -13.39 -7.82
N GLY A 133 -3.25 -13.68 -8.56
CA GLY A 133 -3.08 -13.26 -9.96
C GLY A 133 -3.03 -11.75 -10.14
N ILE A 134 -2.47 -11.03 -9.16
CA ILE A 134 -2.28 -9.57 -9.20
C ILE A 134 -0.79 -9.31 -9.45
N ARG A 135 -0.50 -8.49 -10.46
CA ARG A 135 0.83 -7.95 -10.74
C ARG A 135 1.10 -6.78 -9.80
N VAL A 136 2.34 -6.60 -9.36
CA VAL A 136 2.78 -5.43 -8.59
C VAL A 136 3.69 -4.60 -9.48
N MET A 137 3.17 -3.50 -9.99
CA MET A 137 3.87 -2.55 -10.85
C MET A 137 4.42 -1.42 -9.96
N PRO A 138 5.73 -1.37 -9.71
CA PRO A 138 6.30 -0.29 -8.91
C PRO A 138 6.29 1.02 -9.68
N GLU A 139 6.08 2.10 -8.95
CA GLU A 139 6.29 3.46 -9.43
C GLU A 139 7.33 4.17 -8.56
N PHE A 140 8.40 4.62 -9.21
CA PHE A 140 9.41 5.51 -8.64
C PHE A 140 9.44 6.74 -9.53
N ASP A 141 8.58 7.70 -9.22
CA ASP A 141 8.39 8.87 -10.05
C ASP A 141 9.64 9.75 -10.05
N THR A 142 10.04 10.14 -11.26
CA THR A 142 11.16 11.04 -11.53
C THR A 142 10.86 11.83 -12.81
N PRO A 143 11.38 13.06 -12.96
CA PRO A 143 12.27 13.79 -12.05
C PRO A 143 11.54 14.69 -11.05
N GLY A 144 10.21 14.85 -11.17
CA GLY A 144 9.37 15.48 -10.15
C GLY A 144 9.18 14.56 -8.94
N HIS A 145 8.45 15.01 -7.93
CA HIS A 145 8.05 14.17 -6.79
C HIS A 145 9.21 13.48 -6.05
N THR A 146 10.36 14.15 -5.98
CA THR A 146 11.61 13.56 -5.46
C THR A 146 12.19 14.28 -4.24
N TYR A 147 11.44 15.17 -3.58
CA TYR A 147 11.99 15.98 -2.48
C TYR A 147 12.59 15.12 -1.33
N ALA A 148 11.92 14.04 -0.92
CA ALA A 148 12.42 13.12 0.11
C ALA A 148 13.74 12.42 -0.24
N TRP A 149 14.05 12.28 -1.54
CA TRP A 149 15.29 11.66 -2.00
C TRP A 149 16.50 12.54 -1.61
N GLY A 150 16.30 13.86 -1.66
CA GLY A 150 17.29 14.88 -1.31
C GLY A 150 17.69 14.92 0.17
N PHE A 151 16.91 14.32 1.08
CA PHE A 151 17.28 14.26 2.51
C PHE A 151 18.56 13.44 2.75
N SER A 152 18.79 12.44 1.90
CA SER A 152 20.01 11.63 1.94
C SER A 152 21.01 12.01 0.86
N ARG A 153 20.51 12.48 -0.29
CA ARG A 153 21.27 12.77 -1.51
C ARG A 153 20.95 14.19 -2.02
N PRO A 154 21.30 15.25 -1.27
CA PRO A 154 20.98 16.63 -1.71
C PRO A 154 21.64 16.99 -3.05
N GLU A 155 22.75 16.34 -3.39
CA GLU A 155 23.44 16.50 -4.68
C GLU A 155 22.63 15.99 -5.89
N LEU A 156 21.57 15.21 -5.67
CA LEU A 156 20.69 14.70 -6.72
C LEU A 156 19.70 15.76 -7.20
N LEU A 157 19.30 16.68 -6.33
CA LEU A 157 18.23 17.64 -6.59
C LEU A 157 18.79 19.00 -7.03
N THR A 158 18.02 19.72 -7.84
CA THR A 158 18.44 21.02 -8.35
C THR A 158 18.35 22.10 -7.27
N GLN A 159 19.43 22.84 -7.05
CA GLN A 159 19.40 24.07 -6.24
C GLN A 159 18.64 25.18 -6.97
N CYS A 160 17.56 25.69 -6.39
CA CYS A 160 16.78 26.79 -6.98
C CYS A 160 17.40 28.16 -6.65
N TYR A 161 17.12 29.16 -7.50
CA TYR A 161 17.64 30.53 -7.38
C TYR A 161 16.50 31.57 -7.40
N SER A 162 16.73 32.69 -6.70
CA SER A 162 15.93 33.92 -6.81
C SER A 162 16.85 35.04 -7.27
N GLY A 163 16.73 35.43 -8.54
CA GLY A 163 17.74 36.24 -9.21
C GLY A 163 19.07 35.50 -9.27
N SER A 164 20.14 36.11 -8.75
CA SER A 164 21.47 35.48 -8.72
C SER A 164 21.78 34.71 -7.43
N ASN A 165 20.86 34.68 -6.47
CA ASN A 165 21.10 34.09 -5.15
C ASN A 165 20.43 32.71 -5.03
N PRO A 166 21.14 31.69 -4.52
CA PRO A 166 20.53 30.40 -4.24
C PRO A 166 19.50 30.54 -3.11
N VAL A 167 18.33 29.92 -3.27
CA VAL A 167 17.31 29.85 -2.23
C VAL A 167 17.71 28.74 -1.26
N LYS A 168 18.16 29.13 -0.07
CA LYS A 168 18.66 28.20 0.94
C LYS A 168 17.57 27.18 1.31
N ASP A 169 17.97 25.91 1.44
CA ASP A 169 17.13 24.79 1.88
C ASP A 169 15.91 24.49 0.97
N TYR A 170 15.90 25.05 -0.25
CA TYR A 170 14.87 24.80 -1.26
C TYR A 170 15.47 24.13 -2.49
N LEU A 171 15.18 22.84 -2.62
CA LEU A 171 15.60 21.99 -3.73
C LEU A 171 14.39 21.67 -4.61
N GLY A 172 14.62 21.63 -5.91
CA GLY A 172 13.60 21.28 -6.90
C GLY A 172 13.72 19.85 -7.41
N PRO A 173 13.30 19.59 -8.66
CA PRO A 173 13.39 18.29 -9.30
C PRO A 173 14.83 17.78 -9.38
N ILE A 174 14.99 16.47 -9.66
CA ILE A 174 16.30 15.86 -9.95
C ILE A 174 17.06 16.70 -10.97
N ASP A 175 18.34 16.97 -10.69
CA ASP A 175 19.22 17.73 -11.56
C ASP A 175 19.62 16.89 -12.79
N PRO A 176 19.17 17.26 -14.00
CA PRO A 176 19.45 16.52 -15.22
C PRO A 176 20.76 16.96 -15.88
N SER A 177 21.47 17.95 -15.35
CA SER A 177 22.73 18.44 -15.92
C SER A 177 23.95 17.64 -15.48
N THR A 178 23.81 16.78 -14.46
CA THR A 178 24.94 16.07 -13.86
C THR A 178 24.94 14.58 -14.22
N ASN A 179 26.14 14.05 -14.51
CA ASN A 179 26.32 12.62 -14.77
C ASN A 179 26.11 11.75 -13.52
N SER A 180 26.26 12.32 -12.33
CA SER A 180 26.01 11.64 -11.05
C SER A 180 24.54 11.24 -10.91
N SER A 181 23.60 12.10 -11.30
CA SER A 181 22.17 11.79 -11.28
C SER A 181 21.86 10.54 -12.10
N TYR A 182 22.45 10.42 -13.29
CA TYR A 182 22.22 9.29 -14.17
C TYR A 182 22.80 7.98 -13.66
N ARG A 183 24.01 7.99 -13.10
CA ARG A 183 24.60 6.79 -12.48
C ARG A 183 23.82 6.34 -11.24
N PHE A 184 23.30 7.30 -10.47
CA PHE A 184 22.45 7.02 -9.32
C PHE A 184 21.15 6.35 -9.77
N LEU A 185 20.44 6.94 -10.74
CA LEU A 185 19.21 6.37 -11.29
C LEU A 185 19.44 5.00 -11.92
N GLU A 186 20.50 4.82 -12.70
CA GLU A 186 20.86 3.53 -13.28
C GLU A 186 21.03 2.45 -12.19
N SER A 187 21.79 2.76 -11.14
CA SER A 187 22.04 1.81 -10.04
C SER A 187 20.76 1.47 -9.26
N LEU A 188 19.91 2.47 -8.98
CA LEU A 188 18.66 2.28 -8.26
C LEU A 188 17.63 1.50 -9.09
N PHE A 189 17.42 1.87 -10.36
CA PHE A 189 16.51 1.15 -11.25
C PHE A 189 16.99 -0.27 -11.55
N GLU A 190 18.31 -0.50 -11.55
CA GLU A 190 18.86 -1.84 -11.67
C GLU A 190 18.42 -2.75 -10.50
N GLU A 191 18.45 -2.22 -9.28
CA GLU A 191 17.91 -2.91 -8.09
C GLU A 191 16.40 -3.10 -8.17
N ILE A 192 15.64 -2.06 -8.53
CA ILE A 192 14.17 -2.12 -8.62
C ILE A 192 13.73 -3.22 -9.62
N ILE A 193 14.39 -3.31 -10.78
CA ILE A 193 14.13 -4.34 -11.80
C ILE A 193 14.49 -5.76 -11.30
N ASP A 194 15.37 -5.89 -10.31
CA ASP A 194 15.71 -7.16 -9.69
C ASP A 194 14.74 -7.55 -8.55
N VAL A 195 14.30 -6.57 -7.77
CA VAL A 195 13.34 -6.74 -6.66
C VAL A 195 11.96 -7.08 -7.19
N PHE A 196 11.39 -6.25 -8.07
CA PHE A 196 10.05 -6.43 -8.60
C PHE A 196 10.03 -7.44 -9.76
N LYS A 197 8.99 -8.28 -9.79
CA LYS A 197 8.89 -9.42 -10.74
C LYS A 197 8.02 -9.14 -11.96
N ASP A 198 7.37 -7.98 -12.01
CA ASP A 198 6.53 -7.61 -13.15
C ASP A 198 7.38 -7.17 -14.35
N GLU A 199 6.79 -7.22 -15.54
CA GLU A 199 7.43 -6.68 -16.74
C GLU A 199 7.25 -5.15 -16.86
N TYR A 200 6.30 -4.58 -16.11
CA TYR A 200 5.90 -3.19 -16.24
C TYR A 200 6.43 -2.38 -15.05
N PHE A 201 7.00 -1.22 -15.36
CA PHE A 201 7.55 -0.29 -14.40
C PHE A 201 7.01 1.10 -14.71
N HIS A 202 6.40 1.75 -13.73
CA HIS A 202 5.93 3.12 -13.89
C HIS A 202 7.09 4.07 -13.56
N LEU A 203 7.47 4.92 -14.53
CA LEU A 203 8.59 5.85 -14.38
C LEU A 203 8.14 7.26 -13.95
N GLY A 204 6.83 7.44 -13.79
CA GLY A 204 6.20 8.70 -13.42
C GLY A 204 6.28 9.72 -14.56
N GLY A 205 6.89 10.87 -14.28
CA GLY A 205 7.16 11.94 -15.24
C GLY A 205 6.07 13.01 -15.31
N ASP A 206 5.21 13.09 -14.31
CA ASP A 206 4.17 14.11 -14.17
C ASP A 206 4.64 15.36 -13.43
N GLU A 207 3.82 16.41 -13.54
CA GLU A 207 3.86 17.68 -12.79
C GLU A 207 5.22 18.36 -12.56
N VAL A 208 6.23 18.07 -13.36
CA VAL A 208 7.61 18.55 -13.15
C VAL A 208 7.67 20.08 -13.07
N PRO A 209 8.00 20.67 -11.89
CA PRO A 209 8.03 22.12 -11.72
C PRO A 209 9.29 22.72 -12.38
N LEU A 210 9.11 23.23 -13.60
CA LEU A 210 10.23 23.79 -14.41
C LEU A 210 10.86 25.05 -13.81
N GLY A 211 10.16 25.77 -12.93
CA GLY A 211 10.63 27.05 -12.40
C GLY A 211 11.98 26.98 -11.68
N CYS A 212 12.25 25.90 -10.94
CA CYS A 212 13.54 25.71 -10.28
C CYS A 212 14.68 25.51 -11.29
N TRP A 213 14.46 24.67 -12.30
CA TRP A 213 15.42 24.47 -13.39
C TRP A 213 15.70 25.76 -14.15
N GLN A 214 14.66 26.53 -14.47
CA GLN A 214 14.78 27.82 -15.17
C GLN A 214 15.56 28.86 -14.38
N SER A 215 15.53 28.76 -13.04
CA SER A 215 16.30 29.64 -12.17
C SER A 215 17.78 29.25 -12.07
N ASN A 216 18.13 27.97 -12.28
CA ASN A 216 19.47 27.46 -12.06
C ASN A 216 20.39 27.68 -13.28
N PRO A 217 21.50 28.45 -13.15
CA PRO A 217 22.39 28.75 -14.27
C PRO A 217 23.05 27.53 -14.93
N GLU A 218 23.39 26.50 -14.16
CA GLU A 218 24.05 25.28 -14.66
C GLU A 218 23.07 24.46 -15.51
N VAL A 219 21.84 24.27 -15.01
CA VAL A 219 20.78 23.58 -15.75
C VAL A 219 20.43 24.32 -17.04
N MET A 220 20.34 25.66 -16.99
CA MET A 220 20.11 26.49 -18.19
C MET A 220 21.25 26.40 -19.20
N ASN A 221 22.51 26.35 -18.74
CA ASN A 221 23.67 26.18 -19.63
C ASN A 221 23.67 24.79 -20.28
N PHE A 222 23.34 23.75 -19.51
CA PHE A 222 23.19 22.40 -20.03
C PHE A 222 22.07 22.30 -21.07
N ALA A 223 20.92 22.93 -20.81
CA ALA A 223 19.83 23.02 -21.78
C ALA A 223 20.29 23.68 -23.09
N LYS A 224 20.98 24.82 -23.02
CA LYS A 224 21.55 25.49 -24.21
C LYS A 224 22.54 24.60 -24.96
N TYR A 225 23.41 23.88 -24.24
CA TYR A 225 24.33 22.91 -24.85
C TYR A 225 23.56 21.83 -25.62
N LEU A 226 22.52 21.26 -25.01
CA LEU A 226 21.68 20.24 -25.64
C LEU A 226 20.91 20.74 -26.86
N ALA A 227 20.49 22.01 -26.86
CA ALA A 227 19.82 22.66 -27.99
C ALA A 227 20.71 22.74 -29.23
N ASN A 228 22.02 22.85 -29.02
CA ASN A 228 23.01 23.00 -30.09
C ASN A 228 23.56 21.67 -30.62
N GLN A 229 23.15 20.53 -30.04
CA GLN A 229 23.56 19.20 -30.51
C GLN A 229 22.71 18.75 -31.71
N PRO A 230 23.29 18.03 -32.70
CA PRO A 230 22.55 17.41 -33.78
C PRO A 230 21.42 16.54 -33.22
N TYR A 231 20.22 16.65 -33.79
CA TYR A 231 19.10 15.81 -33.38
C TYR A 231 19.42 14.33 -33.61
N LEU A 232 19.07 13.49 -32.63
CA LEU A 232 19.03 12.05 -32.85
C LEU A 232 17.98 11.75 -33.96
N PRO A 233 18.23 10.77 -34.84
CA PRO A 233 17.28 10.40 -35.88
C PRO A 233 15.90 10.08 -35.28
N GLY A 234 14.85 10.80 -35.70
CA GLY A 234 13.48 10.61 -35.20
C GLY A 234 12.91 11.75 -34.35
N HIS A 235 13.71 12.74 -33.96
CA HIS A 235 13.22 13.91 -33.24
C HIS A 235 13.04 15.09 -34.20
N GLN A 236 11.81 15.32 -34.68
CA GLN A 236 11.51 16.51 -35.47
C GLN A 236 11.49 17.77 -34.61
N SER A 237 12.12 18.81 -35.15
CA SER A 237 12.25 20.14 -34.58
C SER A 237 10.90 20.77 -34.27
N ALA A 238 10.76 21.29 -33.05
CA ALA A 238 9.90 22.46 -32.87
C ALA A 238 10.68 23.58 -32.18
N GLY A 239 10.34 24.80 -32.59
CA GLY A 239 11.18 25.97 -32.44
C GLY A 239 11.51 26.31 -30.99
N ASN A 240 12.79 26.58 -30.75
CA ASN A 240 13.36 27.61 -29.88
C ASN A 240 12.88 27.71 -28.41
N SER A 241 12.23 26.67 -27.86
CA SER A 241 11.83 26.55 -26.45
C SER A 241 12.06 25.12 -25.90
N TRP A 242 12.75 24.28 -26.66
CA TRP A 242 12.60 22.82 -26.69
C TRP A 242 13.68 22.01 -25.94
N SER A 243 14.65 22.63 -25.29
CA SER A 243 15.86 21.93 -24.81
C SER A 243 15.80 21.32 -23.42
N GLU A 244 14.71 21.50 -22.66
CA GLU A 244 14.62 21.07 -21.26
C GLU A 244 13.80 19.78 -21.08
N ASP A 245 12.65 19.62 -21.73
CA ASP A 245 11.77 18.48 -21.46
C ASP A 245 12.15 17.19 -22.26
N ILE A 246 12.79 17.35 -23.41
CA ILE A 246 12.79 16.34 -24.49
C ILE A 246 13.93 15.33 -24.43
N LYS A 247 15.04 15.67 -23.78
CA LYS A 247 16.17 14.74 -23.60
C LYS A 247 16.17 14.06 -22.22
N ARG A 248 15.27 14.44 -21.31
CA ARG A 248 15.20 13.94 -19.92
C ARG A 248 14.31 12.70 -19.81
N ILE A 249 13.12 12.78 -20.41
CA ILE A 249 12.18 11.66 -20.51
C ILE A 249 12.76 10.51 -21.34
N GLY A 250 13.39 10.83 -22.48
CA GLY A 250 14.11 9.83 -23.28
C GLY A 250 15.22 9.14 -22.50
N MET A 251 15.77 9.77 -21.45
CA MET A 251 16.85 9.19 -20.67
C MET A 251 16.39 8.14 -19.67
N LEU A 252 15.30 8.35 -18.94
CA LEU A 252 14.75 7.33 -18.04
C LEU A 252 14.34 6.07 -18.82
N ILE A 253 13.75 6.28 -19.99
CA ILE A 253 13.42 5.20 -20.92
C ILE A 253 14.70 4.49 -21.41
N ASN A 254 15.75 5.25 -21.76
CA ASN A 254 17.02 4.64 -22.17
C ASN A 254 17.67 3.84 -21.04
N ILE A 255 17.76 4.40 -19.82
CA ILE A 255 18.35 3.71 -18.65
C ILE A 255 17.63 2.39 -18.40
N THR A 256 16.30 2.41 -18.33
CA THR A 256 15.51 1.21 -18.04
C THR A 256 15.54 0.20 -19.18
N SER A 257 15.53 0.66 -20.43
CA SER A 257 15.68 -0.19 -21.62
C SER A 257 17.07 -0.85 -21.67
N GLU A 258 18.14 -0.09 -21.41
CA GLU A 258 19.51 -0.58 -21.35
C GLU A 258 19.69 -1.62 -20.23
N ILE A 259 19.15 -1.37 -19.03
CA ILE A 259 19.14 -2.35 -17.94
C ILE A 259 18.40 -3.63 -18.36
N GLY A 260 17.20 -3.49 -18.96
CA GLY A 260 16.42 -4.62 -19.45
C GLY A 260 17.19 -5.46 -20.47
N GLN A 261 17.84 -4.82 -21.44
CA GLN A 261 18.69 -5.47 -22.44
C GLN A 261 19.90 -6.16 -21.80
N ARG A 262 20.64 -5.48 -20.92
CA ARG A 262 21.81 -6.04 -20.21
C ARG A 262 21.42 -7.28 -19.39
N LYS A 263 20.28 -7.25 -18.72
CA LYS A 263 19.77 -8.34 -17.89
C LYS A 263 18.96 -9.39 -18.63
N GLN A 264 18.72 -9.21 -19.94
CA GLN A 264 17.83 -10.06 -20.75
C GLN A 264 16.44 -10.19 -20.13
N LYS A 265 15.95 -9.10 -19.52
CA LYS A 265 14.62 -8.99 -18.92
C LYS A 265 13.74 -8.14 -19.83
N LYS A 266 12.50 -8.58 -20.01
CA LYS A 266 11.50 -7.79 -20.71
C LYS A 266 10.99 -6.69 -19.78
N VAL A 267 11.35 -5.47 -20.11
CA VAL A 267 10.97 -4.26 -19.37
C VAL A 267 10.06 -3.43 -20.26
N LYS A 268 8.91 -3.04 -19.73
CA LYS A 268 7.95 -2.12 -20.33
C LYS A 268 7.80 -0.92 -19.41
N TYR A 269 7.83 0.27 -19.97
CA TYR A 269 7.72 1.51 -19.22
C TYR A 269 6.32 2.11 -19.41
N VAL A 270 5.71 2.42 -18.28
CA VAL A 270 4.47 3.21 -18.18
C VAL A 270 4.85 4.60 -17.68
N MET A 271 4.30 5.64 -18.29
CA MET A 271 4.56 7.01 -17.88
C MET A 271 3.28 7.85 -17.92
N TRP A 272 3.21 8.86 -17.06
CA TRP A 272 2.10 9.81 -17.06
C TRP A 272 2.08 10.67 -18.32
N GLN A 273 0.89 11.15 -18.71
CA GLN A 273 0.64 11.74 -20.02
C GLN A 273 1.43 13.01 -20.36
N GLU A 274 2.00 13.71 -19.37
CA GLU A 274 2.86 14.89 -19.52
C GLU A 274 3.89 14.73 -20.60
N VAL A 275 4.40 13.52 -20.72
CA VAL A 275 5.47 13.10 -21.62
C VAL A 275 5.05 13.22 -23.09
N MET A 276 3.75 13.27 -23.37
CA MET A 276 3.18 13.55 -24.69
C MET A 276 2.97 15.04 -24.97
N LYS A 277 3.15 15.93 -23.99
CA LYS A 277 3.06 17.37 -24.21
C LYS A 277 4.08 17.75 -25.30
N LYS A 278 3.68 18.67 -26.17
CA LYS A 278 4.46 19.15 -27.32
C LYS A 278 4.75 18.13 -28.46
N ASN A 279 4.09 16.97 -28.55
CA ASN A 279 4.32 15.97 -29.63
C ASN A 279 5.71 15.31 -29.61
N LEU A 280 6.24 15.05 -28.41
CA LEU A 280 7.44 14.26 -28.25
C LEU A 280 7.21 12.81 -28.74
N GLN A 281 8.13 12.31 -29.57
CA GLN A 281 8.14 10.91 -29.98
C GLN A 281 9.02 10.11 -29.01
N LEU A 282 8.38 9.21 -28.28
CA LEU A 282 8.95 8.22 -27.37
C LEU A 282 9.08 6.88 -28.13
N PRO A 283 9.84 5.91 -27.61
CA PRO A 283 9.83 4.57 -28.14
C PRO A 283 8.39 4.02 -28.29
N ASN A 284 8.12 3.35 -29.40
CA ASN A 284 6.76 2.94 -29.77
C ASN A 284 6.11 1.96 -28.78
N ASP A 285 6.92 1.31 -27.94
CA ASP A 285 6.49 0.39 -26.89
C ASP A 285 6.24 1.09 -25.54
N THR A 286 6.39 2.42 -25.46
CA THR A 286 5.94 3.20 -24.30
C THR A 286 4.44 3.09 -24.12
N ILE A 287 4.02 2.88 -22.88
CA ILE A 287 2.61 2.91 -22.48
C ILE A 287 2.35 4.26 -21.79
N ILE A 288 1.30 4.94 -22.23
CA ILE A 288 0.93 6.22 -21.66
C ILE A 288 -0.26 6.06 -20.73
N GLN A 289 -0.12 6.56 -19.50
CA GLN A 289 -1.21 6.64 -18.54
C GLN A 289 -1.86 8.03 -18.59
N VAL A 290 -3.08 8.08 -19.10
CA VAL A 290 -3.88 9.29 -19.23
C VAL A 290 -4.64 9.53 -17.93
N TRP A 291 -4.27 10.59 -17.23
CA TRP A 291 -4.74 10.94 -15.90
C TRP A 291 -5.39 12.34 -15.84
N MET A 292 -5.05 13.22 -16.78
CA MET A 292 -5.74 14.48 -17.06
C MET A 292 -6.62 14.40 -18.31
N GLY A 293 -7.66 15.22 -18.35
CA GLY A 293 -8.51 15.38 -19.53
C GLY A 293 -9.46 14.19 -19.76
N GLY A 294 -9.46 13.62 -20.97
CA GLY A 294 -10.43 12.56 -21.30
C GLY A 294 -10.21 11.90 -22.65
N ALA A 295 -11.31 11.60 -23.36
CA ALA A 295 -11.28 10.86 -24.62
C ALA A 295 -10.38 11.51 -25.70
N ASN A 296 -10.23 12.84 -25.70
CA ASN A 296 -9.32 13.54 -26.62
C ASN A 296 -7.84 13.19 -26.37
N ASP A 297 -7.44 13.07 -25.12
CA ASP A 297 -6.06 12.72 -24.74
C ASP A 297 -5.77 11.24 -25.04
N VAL A 298 -6.76 10.36 -24.81
CA VAL A 298 -6.70 8.96 -25.24
C VAL A 298 -6.57 8.86 -26.76
N LEU A 299 -7.37 9.63 -27.51
CA LEU A 299 -7.28 9.68 -28.98
C LEU A 299 -5.91 10.18 -29.43
N LYS A 300 -5.37 11.23 -28.80
CA LYS A 300 -4.05 11.76 -29.12
C LYS A 300 -2.97 10.69 -28.90
N ALA A 301 -2.95 10.05 -27.73
CA ALA A 301 -1.96 9.02 -27.40
C ALA A 301 -2.01 7.83 -28.37
N THR A 302 -3.21 7.31 -28.63
CA THR A 302 -3.41 6.19 -29.56
C THR A 302 -3.08 6.55 -31.01
N SER A 303 -3.34 7.79 -31.43
CA SER A 303 -2.98 8.32 -32.76
C SER A 303 -1.47 8.48 -32.93
N MET A 304 -0.73 8.75 -31.85
CA MET A 304 0.73 8.80 -31.85
C MET A 304 1.39 7.41 -31.91
N GLY A 305 0.62 6.33 -31.76
CA GLY A 305 1.12 4.96 -31.85
C GLY A 305 1.15 4.19 -30.54
N TYR A 306 1.00 4.87 -29.40
CA TYR A 306 1.19 4.26 -28.09
C TYR A 306 -0.01 3.43 -27.63
N GLN A 307 0.29 2.50 -26.72
CA GLN A 307 -0.72 1.87 -25.89
C GLN A 307 -1.10 2.79 -24.72
N VAL A 308 -2.35 2.68 -24.25
CA VAL A 308 -2.92 3.59 -23.26
C VAL A 308 -3.50 2.85 -22.07
N ILE A 309 -3.24 3.38 -20.87
CA ILE A 309 -3.95 3.10 -19.62
C ILE A 309 -4.71 4.39 -19.25
N TYR A 310 -5.95 4.28 -18.80
CA TYR A 310 -6.78 5.43 -18.44
C TYR A 310 -7.10 5.49 -16.95
N SER A 311 -6.94 6.66 -16.34
CA SER A 311 -7.19 6.89 -14.91
C SER A 311 -8.06 8.11 -14.62
N THR A 312 -8.17 9.08 -15.54
CA THR A 312 -8.74 10.41 -15.22
C THR A 312 -10.10 10.40 -14.53
N CYS A 313 -11.05 9.61 -15.02
CA CYS A 313 -12.39 9.57 -14.44
C CYS A 313 -12.44 8.80 -13.12
N TRP A 314 -11.40 8.05 -12.77
CA TRP A 314 -11.29 7.18 -11.60
C TRP A 314 -10.29 7.70 -10.56
N TYR A 315 -10.10 9.02 -10.48
CA TYR A 315 -9.50 9.68 -9.32
C TYR A 315 -10.50 9.62 -8.16
N MET A 316 -10.24 8.74 -7.19
CA MET A 316 -11.16 8.43 -6.10
C MET A 316 -10.75 9.10 -4.77
N ASP A 317 -9.58 9.72 -4.75
CA ASP A 317 -9.09 10.61 -3.71
C ASP A 317 -9.93 11.90 -3.62
N HIS A 318 -10.55 12.34 -4.72
CA HIS A 318 -11.55 13.41 -4.73
C HIS A 318 -12.88 12.94 -4.11
N ILE A 319 -13.06 13.20 -2.81
CA ILE A 319 -14.30 12.88 -2.09
C ILE A 319 -15.28 14.04 -2.12
N ASP A 320 -16.48 13.75 -2.60
CA ASP A 320 -17.65 14.62 -2.49
C ASP A 320 -18.76 13.91 -1.69
N TYR A 321 -19.65 14.70 -1.09
CA TYR A 321 -20.83 14.16 -0.41
C TYR A 321 -21.76 13.43 -1.39
N GLY A 322 -22.33 12.30 -0.95
CA GLY A 322 -23.36 11.55 -1.69
C GLY A 322 -22.84 10.42 -2.59
N THR A 323 -23.70 9.97 -3.51
CA THR A 323 -23.48 8.76 -4.33
C THR A 323 -22.52 9.03 -5.50
N GLN A 324 -21.22 8.96 -5.25
CA GLN A 324 -20.19 9.24 -6.26
C GLN A 324 -19.84 8.02 -7.16
N TRP A 325 -20.17 6.80 -6.73
CA TRP A 325 -19.77 5.59 -7.48
C TRP A 325 -20.40 5.52 -8.89
N THR A 326 -21.54 6.18 -9.11
CA THR A 326 -22.22 6.21 -10.42
C THR A 326 -21.42 6.98 -11.47
N LYS A 327 -20.66 8.01 -11.07
CA LYS A 327 -19.71 8.73 -11.95
C LYS A 327 -18.62 7.78 -12.44
N PHE A 328 -18.01 7.03 -11.51
CA PHE A 328 -16.99 6.03 -11.82
C PHE A 328 -17.53 4.90 -12.69
N TYR A 329 -18.76 4.46 -12.41
CA TYR A 329 -19.43 3.40 -13.17
C TYR A 329 -19.84 3.86 -14.57
N SER A 330 -20.16 5.14 -14.78
CA SER A 330 -20.56 5.65 -16.10
C SER A 330 -19.37 5.87 -17.04
N CYS A 331 -18.15 5.87 -16.51
CA CYS A 331 -16.94 6.07 -17.28
C CYS A 331 -16.64 4.91 -18.25
N ASP A 332 -16.18 5.24 -19.46
CA ASP A 332 -15.66 4.28 -20.43
C ASP A 332 -14.41 4.88 -21.13
N PRO A 333 -13.23 4.24 -21.01
CA PRO A 333 -11.97 4.76 -21.55
C PRO A 333 -11.93 4.83 -23.08
N VAL A 334 -12.84 4.12 -23.77
CA VAL A 334 -12.96 4.12 -25.24
C VAL A 334 -14.30 4.69 -25.70
N SER A 335 -14.88 5.59 -24.90
CA SER A 335 -16.11 6.29 -25.26
C SER A 335 -15.94 7.04 -26.59
N GLN A 336 -16.83 6.77 -27.53
CA GLN A 336 -16.90 7.47 -28.83
C GLN A 336 -17.83 8.69 -28.78
N THR A 337 -18.25 9.11 -27.59
CA THR A 337 -19.02 10.33 -27.41
C THR A 337 -18.26 11.51 -27.99
N HIS A 338 -18.97 12.44 -28.64
CA HIS A 338 -18.37 13.58 -29.35
C HIS A 338 -17.53 13.24 -30.60
N GLY A 339 -17.62 12.03 -31.14
CA GLY A 339 -17.04 11.67 -32.44
C GLY A 339 -15.58 11.23 -32.39
N TYR A 340 -15.04 10.92 -31.21
CA TYR A 340 -13.68 10.39 -31.08
C TYR A 340 -13.61 8.94 -31.59
N ASN A 341 -12.80 8.69 -32.62
CA ASN A 341 -12.56 7.35 -33.16
C ASN A 341 -11.34 6.71 -32.48
N ILE A 342 -11.51 6.23 -31.25
CA ILE A 342 -10.45 5.59 -30.47
C ILE A 342 -10.33 4.12 -30.88
N ASP A 343 -9.11 3.68 -31.22
CA ASP A 343 -8.82 2.27 -31.42
C ASP A 343 -8.75 1.56 -30.05
N GLU A 344 -9.82 0.84 -29.70
CA GLU A 344 -9.93 0.08 -28.45
C GLU A 344 -8.79 -0.95 -28.29
N LYS A 345 -8.18 -1.44 -29.38
CA LYS A 345 -7.04 -2.37 -29.30
C LYS A 345 -5.77 -1.74 -28.74
N LYS A 346 -5.66 -0.40 -28.79
CA LYS A 346 -4.55 0.34 -28.19
C LYS A 346 -4.81 0.72 -26.74
N VAL A 347 -6.04 0.54 -26.24
CA VAL A 347 -6.37 0.82 -24.84
C VAL A 347 -6.28 -0.48 -24.05
N LEU A 348 -5.28 -0.58 -23.18
CA LEU A 348 -5.03 -1.77 -22.35
C LEU A 348 -6.04 -1.90 -21.22
N GLY A 349 -6.70 -0.81 -20.85
CA GLY A 349 -7.65 -0.71 -19.75
C GLY A 349 -7.40 0.56 -18.94
N GLY A 350 -7.33 0.43 -17.62
CA GLY A 350 -7.22 1.60 -16.75
C GLY A 350 -7.03 1.26 -15.28
N GLU A 351 -6.86 2.31 -14.50
CA GLU A 351 -6.59 2.22 -13.07
C GLU A 351 -7.46 3.17 -12.26
N ALA A 352 -7.99 2.69 -11.13
CA ALA A 352 -8.55 3.56 -10.11
C ALA A 352 -7.42 4.16 -9.26
N ALA A 353 -7.36 5.49 -9.18
CA ALA A 353 -6.31 6.19 -8.46
C ALA A 353 -6.76 6.57 -7.04
N PHE A 354 -5.93 6.19 -6.06
CA PHE A 354 -6.07 6.60 -4.66
C PHE A 354 -4.76 7.22 -4.17
N TRP A 355 -4.58 8.49 -4.52
CA TRP A 355 -3.56 9.34 -3.93
C TRP A 355 -3.86 9.58 -2.45
N SER A 356 -2.82 9.61 -1.61
CA SER A 356 -2.96 9.47 -0.16
C SER A 356 -2.81 10.77 0.61
N GLU A 357 -2.97 11.95 0.00
CA GLU A 357 -2.84 13.26 0.67
C GLU A 357 -3.75 13.40 1.89
N TYR A 358 -4.92 12.75 1.87
CA TYR A 358 -5.91 12.76 2.95
C TYR A 358 -6.31 11.36 3.42
N PHE A 359 -5.56 10.34 3.00
CA PHE A 359 -5.88 8.94 3.25
C PHE A 359 -4.72 8.22 3.93
N SER A 360 -5.05 7.45 4.95
CA SER A 360 -4.09 6.73 5.79
C SER A 360 -4.69 5.39 6.23
N ASN A 361 -3.97 4.67 7.08
CA ASN A 361 -4.36 3.32 7.54
C ASN A 361 -5.79 3.24 8.11
N GLU A 362 -6.27 4.33 8.72
CA GLU A 362 -7.53 4.40 9.45
C GLU A 362 -8.75 4.52 8.53
N ASN A 363 -8.59 5.16 7.37
CA ASN A 363 -9.71 5.56 6.52
C ASN A 363 -9.63 5.02 5.08
N LEU A 364 -8.48 4.47 4.65
CA LEU A 364 -8.26 4.02 3.27
C LEU A 364 -9.30 3.01 2.81
N ILE A 365 -9.46 1.88 3.51
CA ILE A 365 -10.38 0.80 3.10
C ILE A 365 -11.84 1.24 2.98
N PRO A 366 -12.46 1.88 4.00
CA PRO A 366 -13.87 2.26 3.91
C PRO A 366 -14.12 3.34 2.84
N LEU A 367 -13.15 4.21 2.59
CA LEU A 367 -13.26 5.19 1.52
C LEU A 367 -12.99 4.55 0.16
N MET A 368 -12.08 3.58 0.05
CA MET A 368 -11.74 2.93 -1.22
C MET A 368 -12.83 1.99 -1.70
N TRP A 369 -13.37 1.19 -0.79
CA TRP A 369 -14.32 0.13 -1.12
C TRP A 369 -15.70 0.45 -0.57
N PRO A 370 -16.77 0.28 -1.36
CA PRO A 370 -16.81 -0.33 -2.70
C PRO A 370 -16.74 0.68 -3.88
N ARG A 371 -16.23 1.92 -3.71
CA ARG A 371 -16.13 2.87 -4.84
C ARG A 371 -15.26 2.32 -5.99
N ALA A 372 -14.13 1.71 -5.68
CA ALA A 372 -13.25 1.06 -6.66
C ALA A 372 -13.89 -0.13 -7.39
N SER A 373 -14.91 -0.76 -6.80
CA SER A 373 -15.66 -1.85 -7.45
C SER A 373 -16.42 -1.36 -8.71
N ALA A 374 -16.81 -0.09 -8.75
CA ALA A 374 -17.45 0.50 -9.93
C ALA A 374 -16.49 0.51 -11.14
N ALA A 375 -15.25 0.96 -10.93
CA ALA A 375 -14.21 0.92 -11.96
C ALA A 375 -13.87 -0.53 -12.35
N ALA A 376 -13.76 -1.41 -11.36
CA ALA A 376 -13.46 -2.83 -11.59
C ALA A 376 -14.50 -3.52 -12.48
N GLU A 377 -15.79 -3.25 -12.27
CA GLU A 377 -16.85 -3.79 -13.13
C GLU A 377 -16.78 -3.25 -14.55
N ARG A 378 -16.46 -1.95 -14.74
CA ARG A 378 -16.30 -1.35 -16.08
C ARG A 378 -15.09 -1.86 -16.84
N LEU A 379 -14.04 -2.23 -16.12
CA LEU A 379 -12.81 -2.78 -16.68
C LEU A 379 -12.91 -4.29 -17.00
N TRP A 380 -13.82 -5.01 -16.33
CA TRP A 380 -14.06 -6.44 -16.55
C TRP A 380 -15.22 -6.72 -17.51
N SER A 381 -16.39 -6.15 -17.25
CA SER A 381 -17.65 -6.51 -17.90
C SER A 381 -17.74 -5.97 -19.34
N SER A 382 -18.68 -6.52 -20.10
CA SER A 382 -18.95 -6.05 -21.46
C SER A 382 -19.38 -4.57 -21.46
N LYS A 383 -19.16 -3.89 -22.59
CA LYS A 383 -19.46 -2.46 -22.76
C LYS A 383 -20.94 -2.12 -22.49
N GLU A 384 -21.81 -3.07 -22.74
CA GLU A 384 -23.27 -3.02 -22.67
C GLU A 384 -23.78 -3.09 -21.22
N VAL A 385 -22.96 -3.58 -20.28
CA VAL A 385 -23.29 -3.62 -18.86
C VAL A 385 -23.04 -2.25 -18.24
N ASN A 386 -24.01 -1.35 -18.36
CA ASN A 386 -23.89 0.04 -17.92
C ASN A 386 -25.14 0.60 -17.20
N ASN A 387 -26.14 -0.23 -16.92
CA ASN A 387 -27.34 0.19 -16.20
C ASN A 387 -27.06 0.42 -14.70
N ILE A 388 -27.25 1.65 -14.24
CA ILE A 388 -26.94 2.07 -12.86
C ILE A 388 -27.85 1.39 -11.83
N ASP A 389 -29.14 1.26 -12.08
CA ASP A 389 -30.08 0.67 -11.10
C ASP A 389 -29.78 -0.81 -10.85
N GLN A 390 -29.46 -1.56 -11.92
CA GLN A 390 -29.03 -2.95 -11.81
C GLN A 390 -27.67 -3.08 -11.11
N ALA A 391 -26.76 -2.14 -11.35
CA ALA A 391 -25.46 -2.10 -10.68
C ALA A 391 -25.61 -1.81 -9.18
N ALA A 392 -26.47 -0.86 -8.80
CA ALA A 392 -26.68 -0.45 -7.41
C ALA A 392 -27.09 -1.64 -6.52
N GLN A 393 -27.98 -2.51 -7.00
CA GLN A 393 -28.43 -3.71 -6.29
C GLN A 393 -27.28 -4.71 -6.07
N ARG A 394 -26.53 -5.02 -7.13
CA ARG A 394 -25.42 -5.98 -7.07
C ARG A 394 -24.25 -5.45 -6.25
N LEU A 395 -23.96 -4.15 -6.35
CA LEU A 395 -22.88 -3.49 -5.64
C LEU A 395 -23.15 -3.39 -4.13
N SER A 396 -24.40 -3.14 -3.74
CA SER A 396 -24.81 -3.11 -2.32
C SER A 396 -24.67 -4.51 -1.68
N GLU A 397 -25.07 -5.57 -2.39
CA GLU A 397 -24.82 -6.95 -1.95
C GLU A 397 -23.33 -7.28 -1.91
N HIS A 398 -22.55 -6.85 -2.90
CA HIS A 398 -21.10 -7.05 -2.94
C HIS A 398 -20.38 -6.38 -1.76
N ARG A 399 -20.80 -5.17 -1.39
CA ARG A 399 -20.33 -4.51 -0.16
C ARG A 399 -20.62 -5.35 1.08
N CYS A 400 -21.83 -5.90 1.22
CA CYS A 400 -22.15 -6.79 2.35
C CYS A 400 -21.30 -8.07 2.33
N ARG A 401 -20.93 -8.59 1.14
CA ARG A 401 -19.97 -9.70 1.02
C ARG A 401 -18.57 -9.32 1.51
N MET A 402 -18.08 -8.12 1.19
CA MET A 402 -16.80 -7.60 1.73
C MET A 402 -16.82 -7.55 3.26
N LEU A 403 -17.88 -6.98 3.84
CA LEU A 403 -18.07 -6.92 5.30
C LEU A 403 -18.10 -8.32 5.93
N LYS A 404 -18.81 -9.27 5.31
CA LYS A 404 -18.83 -10.68 5.75
C LYS A 404 -17.45 -11.34 5.70
N ARG A 405 -16.58 -10.94 4.77
CA ARG A 405 -15.18 -11.40 4.67
C ARG A 405 -14.22 -10.62 5.59
N GLY A 406 -14.72 -9.67 6.38
CA GLY A 406 -13.92 -8.91 7.33
C GLY A 406 -13.20 -7.69 6.74
N ILE A 407 -13.62 -7.24 5.56
CA ILE A 407 -13.19 -5.97 4.96
C ILE A 407 -14.16 -4.88 5.40
N GLY A 408 -13.65 -3.80 6.01
CA GLY A 408 -14.43 -2.65 6.44
C GLY A 408 -14.88 -1.73 5.30
N ALA A 409 -15.61 -2.26 4.31
CA ALA A 409 -16.10 -1.47 3.18
C ALA A 409 -17.16 -0.43 3.60
N GLY A 410 -16.99 0.81 3.17
CA GLY A 410 -17.87 1.93 3.49
C GLY A 410 -19.27 1.82 2.86
N GLU A 411 -20.18 2.66 3.31
CA GLU A 411 -21.50 2.82 2.69
C GLU A 411 -21.41 3.74 1.45
N ILE A 412 -22.16 3.43 0.39
CA ILE A 412 -22.08 4.15 -0.90
C ILE A 412 -23.44 4.42 -1.54
N SER A 413 -24.51 3.73 -1.12
CA SER A 413 -25.82 3.79 -1.79
C SER A 413 -26.90 4.41 -0.90
N GLY A 414 -26.48 5.06 0.19
CA GLY A 414 -27.39 5.68 1.16
C GLY A 414 -27.85 4.70 2.25
N PRO A 415 -29.01 4.96 2.89
CA PRO A 415 -29.49 4.16 4.01
C PRO A 415 -29.74 2.70 3.65
N GLY A 416 -29.24 1.79 4.48
CA GLY A 416 -29.37 0.35 4.27
C GLY A 416 -28.82 -0.46 5.44
N TYR A 417 -28.76 -1.78 5.28
CA TYR A 417 -28.17 -2.68 6.28
C TYR A 417 -27.60 -3.94 5.62
N CYS A 418 -26.65 -4.57 6.30
CA CYS A 418 -26.17 -5.92 6.00
C CYS A 418 -26.61 -6.86 7.13
N LEU A 419 -27.08 -8.06 6.77
CA LEU A 419 -27.55 -9.05 7.76
C LEU A 419 -26.44 -9.59 8.67
N HIS A 420 -25.19 -9.50 8.24
CA HIS A 420 -24.04 -10.00 8.97
C HIS A 420 -23.17 -8.84 9.44
N PRO A 421 -22.96 -8.66 10.75
CA PRO A 421 -21.93 -7.75 11.21
C PRO A 421 -20.56 -8.28 10.76
N PRO A 422 -19.57 -7.38 10.53
CA PRO A 422 -18.22 -7.81 10.22
C PRO A 422 -17.68 -8.73 11.35
N PRO A 423 -16.90 -9.76 11.02
CA PRO A 423 -16.33 -10.68 12.00
C PRO A 423 -15.47 -9.91 13.03
N LYS A 424 -15.60 -10.26 14.32
CA LYS A 424 -14.84 -9.64 15.42
C LYS A 424 -13.31 -9.83 15.30
N SER A 425 -12.88 -10.88 14.61
CA SER A 425 -11.47 -11.16 14.33
C SER A 425 -11.35 -11.71 12.93
N ARG A 426 -10.38 -11.22 12.16
CA ARG A 426 -10.10 -11.70 10.82
C ARG A 426 -8.88 -12.60 10.84
N LEU A 427 -9.06 -13.82 10.36
CA LEU A 427 -7.96 -14.71 10.04
C LEU A 427 -7.49 -14.31 8.64
N ARG A 428 -6.28 -13.78 8.52
CA ARG A 428 -5.64 -13.63 7.22
C ARG A 428 -5.25 -15.04 6.76
N ASN A 429 -5.63 -15.44 5.55
CA ASN A 429 -5.28 -16.77 5.04
C ASN A 429 -3.76 -16.93 5.06
N ASP A 430 -3.29 -18.12 5.45
CA ASP A 430 -1.88 -18.46 5.60
C ASP A 430 -1.08 -18.01 4.38
N ILE A 431 0.00 -17.24 4.57
CA ILE A 431 1.04 -17.14 3.54
C ILE A 431 1.84 -18.42 3.63
N ILE A 432 1.78 -19.22 2.57
CA ILE A 432 2.64 -20.39 2.44
C ILE A 432 3.97 -19.87 1.91
N VAL A 433 4.91 -19.59 2.81
CA VAL A 433 6.27 -19.23 2.41
C VAL A 433 7.02 -20.53 2.09
N CYS A 434 7.31 -20.76 0.81
CA CYS A 434 8.10 -21.90 0.37
C CYS A 434 9.53 -21.48 0.07
N ARG A 435 10.52 -22.08 0.76
CA ARG A 435 11.94 -22.04 0.37
C ARG A 435 12.35 -23.44 -0.10
N GLY A 436 12.46 -23.61 -1.41
CA GLY A 436 12.70 -24.93 -2.02
C GLY A 436 11.50 -25.87 -1.83
N SER A 437 11.74 -27.09 -1.35
CA SER A 437 10.68 -28.07 -1.02
C SER A 437 10.06 -27.89 0.36
N ASN A 438 10.54 -26.94 1.18
CA ASN A 438 9.99 -26.65 2.50
C ASN A 438 9.06 -25.45 2.45
N CYS A 439 7.78 -25.69 2.72
CA CYS A 439 6.74 -24.68 2.87
C CYS A 439 6.36 -24.54 4.34
N SER A 440 6.42 -23.32 4.88
CA SER A 440 5.98 -23.00 6.24
C SER A 440 4.79 -22.04 6.20
N HIS A 441 3.79 -22.32 7.02
CA HIS A 441 2.63 -21.44 7.20
C HIS A 441 2.97 -20.33 8.20
N THR A 442 2.85 -19.06 7.79
CA THR A 442 2.77 -17.94 8.73
C THR A 442 1.31 -17.58 8.95
N ARG A 443 0.80 -17.83 10.17
CA ARG A 443 -0.53 -17.37 10.61
C ARG A 443 -0.42 -15.98 11.17
N SER A 444 -1.09 -15.00 10.56
CA SER A 444 -1.36 -13.70 11.19
C SER A 444 -2.86 -13.62 11.52
N VAL A 445 -3.16 -13.46 12.81
CA VAL A 445 -4.53 -13.21 13.30
C VAL A 445 -4.63 -11.72 13.58
N ILE A 446 -5.47 -11.01 12.84
CA ILE A 446 -5.80 -9.62 13.16
C ILE A 446 -6.95 -9.67 14.16
N LYS A 447 -6.64 -9.38 15.43
CA LYS A 447 -7.66 -9.19 16.46
C LYS A 447 -8.13 -7.74 16.41
N GLY A 448 -9.40 -7.53 16.03
CA GLY A 448 -10.11 -6.30 16.36
C GLY A 448 -10.44 -6.31 17.85
N ASP A 449 -10.03 -5.26 18.56
CA ASP A 449 -10.24 -4.96 19.98
C ASP A 449 -10.01 -6.07 21.02
N MET A 450 -9.13 -5.75 21.97
CA MET A 450 -8.61 -6.62 23.00
C MET A 450 -9.64 -6.86 24.13
N GLU A 451 -10.64 -7.71 23.89
CA GLU A 451 -11.24 -8.49 24.98
C GLU A 451 -10.47 -9.80 25.16
N VAL A 452 -9.64 -9.84 26.19
CA VAL A 452 -8.95 -11.05 26.67
C VAL A 452 -10.01 -12.08 27.12
N PHE A 453 -10.46 -12.92 26.19
CA PHE A 453 -11.13 -14.18 26.50
C PHE A 453 -10.07 -15.20 26.91
N LEU A 454 -9.75 -15.26 28.20
CA LEU A 454 -9.17 -16.44 28.82
C LEU A 454 -10.24 -17.54 28.81
N ARG A 455 -10.37 -18.27 27.70
CA ARG A 455 -11.06 -19.57 27.71
C ARG A 455 -10.06 -20.60 28.17
N ALA A 456 -10.21 -21.03 29.42
CA ALA A 456 -9.50 -22.14 30.01
C ALA A 456 -9.51 -23.35 29.06
N LYS A 457 -8.35 -23.65 28.45
CA LYS A 457 -8.05 -24.97 27.91
C LYS A 457 -7.19 -25.67 28.95
N SER A 458 -7.60 -26.90 29.24
CA SER A 458 -7.18 -27.82 30.29
C SER A 458 -5.71 -27.75 30.73
N LEU A 459 -5.50 -27.83 32.04
CA LEU A 459 -4.23 -27.96 32.78
C LEU A 459 -3.33 -29.15 32.40
N ALA A 460 -3.62 -29.90 31.33
CA ALA A 460 -2.93 -31.16 31.01
C ALA A 460 -1.72 -31.02 30.05
N GLU A 461 -1.48 -29.85 29.45
CA GLU A 461 -0.39 -29.69 28.46
C GLU A 461 0.78 -28.78 28.90
N CYS A 462 0.76 -28.22 30.11
CA CYS A 462 1.86 -27.41 30.65
C CYS A 462 3.03 -28.23 31.25
N GLY A 463 3.26 -29.46 30.75
CA GLY A 463 4.25 -30.39 31.31
C GLY A 463 5.52 -30.61 30.48
N ARG A 464 5.75 -29.89 29.38
CA ARG A 464 6.84 -30.25 28.43
C ARG A 464 7.71 -29.12 27.86
N VAL A 465 7.85 -27.97 28.54
CA VAL A 465 8.75 -26.89 28.06
C VAL A 465 9.68 -26.35 29.14
N LEU A 466 10.21 -27.21 30.02
CA LEU A 466 11.29 -26.83 30.94
C LEU A 466 12.34 -27.93 31.03
N ILE A 467 12.98 -28.25 29.90
CA ILE A 467 14.29 -28.90 29.89
C ILE A 467 15.14 -28.15 28.86
N GLY A 468 15.95 -27.21 29.35
CA GLY A 468 16.80 -26.38 28.51
C GLY A 468 17.53 -25.32 29.33
N SER A 469 18.57 -25.76 30.05
CA SER A 469 19.76 -24.97 30.43
C SER A 469 19.56 -23.51 30.86
N ASN A 470 19.51 -23.27 32.18
CA ASN A 470 19.96 -22.01 32.78
C ASN A 470 20.40 -22.27 34.24
N VAL A 471 21.64 -22.74 34.39
CA VAL A 471 22.29 -22.99 35.70
C VAL A 471 22.39 -21.69 36.52
N GLU A 472 22.43 -20.53 35.86
CA GLU A 472 22.51 -19.22 36.51
C GLU A 472 21.24 -18.86 37.30
N ILE A 473 20.05 -19.21 36.81
CA ILE A 473 18.78 -18.91 37.50
C ILE A 473 18.65 -19.76 38.77
N LEU A 474 19.06 -21.03 38.71
CA LEU A 474 19.02 -21.93 39.86
C LEU A 474 20.00 -21.48 40.96
N VAL A 475 21.19 -21.00 40.58
CA VAL A 475 22.19 -20.46 41.52
C VAL A 475 21.67 -19.19 42.19
N VAL A 476 21.08 -18.25 41.44
CA VAL A 476 20.51 -17.01 41.99
C VAL A 476 19.34 -17.28 42.94
N MET A 477 18.46 -18.22 42.60
CA MET A 477 17.36 -18.64 43.47
C MET A 477 17.88 -19.29 44.76
N THR A 478 18.93 -20.12 44.67
CA THR A 478 19.51 -20.79 45.84
C THR A 478 20.20 -19.79 46.77
N ILE A 479 20.96 -18.83 46.23
CA ILE A 479 21.63 -17.78 47.02
C ILE A 479 20.59 -16.88 47.70
N SER A 480 19.50 -16.54 47.02
CA SER A 480 18.40 -15.75 47.58
C SER A 480 17.67 -16.50 48.69
N LEU A 481 17.44 -17.81 48.54
CA LEU A 481 16.83 -18.63 49.57
C LEU A 481 17.73 -18.74 50.81
N CYS A 482 19.06 -18.89 50.62
CA CYS A 482 20.03 -18.91 51.71
C CYS A 482 20.10 -17.57 52.47
N LEU A 483 20.05 -16.43 51.77
CA LEU A 483 20.01 -15.10 52.38
C LEU A 483 18.72 -14.87 53.18
N ILE A 484 17.57 -15.29 52.65
CA ILE A 484 16.28 -15.18 53.34
C ILE A 484 16.27 -16.06 54.60
N LEU A 485 16.80 -17.29 54.51
CA LEU A 485 16.91 -18.18 55.66
C LEU A 485 17.90 -17.66 56.70
N ALA A 486 19.04 -17.09 56.29
CA ALA A 486 20.01 -16.48 57.21
C ALA A 486 19.40 -15.29 57.96
N ILE A 487 18.62 -14.44 57.28
CA ILE A 487 17.90 -13.32 57.90
C ILE A 487 16.79 -13.83 58.84
N TYR A 488 16.08 -14.91 58.46
CA TYR A 488 15.05 -15.53 59.28
C TYR A 488 15.63 -16.17 60.57
N PHE A 489 16.78 -16.83 60.49
CA PHE A 489 17.44 -17.41 61.68
C PHE A 489 18.12 -16.34 62.55
N ALA A 490 18.70 -15.29 61.95
CA ALA A 490 19.25 -14.15 62.69
C ALA A 490 18.16 -13.38 63.46
N THR A 491 16.93 -13.32 62.93
CA THR A 491 15.78 -12.67 63.59
C THR A 491 15.09 -13.57 64.63
N LYS A 492 15.18 -14.90 64.51
CA LYS A 492 14.56 -15.86 65.43
C LYS A 492 15.45 -16.25 66.65
N SER A 493 16.75 -15.95 66.60
CA SER A 493 17.72 -16.28 67.68
C SER A 493 17.90 -15.20 68.76
N SER A 494 17.13 -14.10 68.74
CA SER A 494 17.30 -13.01 69.72
C SER A 494 16.05 -12.81 70.59
N ASN A 495 15.88 -13.67 71.59
CA ASN A 495 15.01 -13.39 72.74
C ASN A 495 15.75 -12.48 73.74
N ARG A 496 15.93 -11.20 73.38
CA ARG A 496 16.21 -10.12 74.33
C ARG A 496 16.05 -8.74 73.65
N PHE A 497 14.83 -8.23 73.63
CA PHE A 497 14.58 -6.83 73.31
C PHE A 497 14.67 -5.98 74.58
N HIS A 498 15.85 -5.41 74.84
CA HIS A 498 15.95 -4.12 75.53
C HIS A 498 17.17 -3.32 75.06
N ARG A 499 16.88 -2.16 74.49
CA ARG A 499 17.72 -0.96 74.28
C ARG A 499 19.07 -1.15 73.57
N VAL A 500 19.04 -1.02 72.25
CA VAL A 500 20.07 -0.25 71.53
C VAL A 500 19.36 0.73 70.59
N LYS A 501 19.53 2.03 70.86
CA LYS A 501 19.17 3.11 69.94
C LYS A 501 20.16 3.09 68.78
N LEU A 502 19.69 2.73 67.59
CA LEU A 502 20.31 3.15 66.33
C LEU A 502 19.27 3.94 65.55
N CYS A 503 19.49 5.26 65.56
CA CYS A 503 18.80 6.23 64.73
C CYS A 503 19.10 6.00 63.25
N LYS A 504 18.16 6.50 62.42
CA LYS A 504 18.30 6.83 60.97
C LYS A 504 18.38 5.64 60.01
N ASN A 505 17.24 5.21 59.45
CA ASN A 505 16.66 5.78 58.22
C ASN A 505 15.52 4.86 57.71
N ARG A 506 14.26 5.15 58.04
CA ARG A 506 13.09 4.33 57.61
C ARG A 506 12.78 4.44 56.10
N THR A 507 13.49 5.29 55.38
CA THR A 507 13.30 5.51 53.94
C THR A 507 13.93 4.40 53.09
N ILE A 508 15.04 3.78 53.53
CA ILE A 508 15.78 2.82 52.69
C ILE A 508 15.08 1.46 52.64
N LEU A 509 14.55 0.97 53.77
CA LEU A 509 13.80 -0.30 53.78
C LEU A 509 12.44 -0.16 53.06
N GLY A 510 11.80 1.02 53.16
CA GLY A 510 10.60 1.33 52.41
C GLY A 510 10.85 1.42 50.90
N VAL A 511 11.93 2.09 50.49
CA VAL A 511 12.33 2.16 49.07
C VAL A 511 12.71 0.79 48.53
N PHE A 512 13.40 -0.07 49.30
CA PHE A 512 13.76 -1.42 48.84
C PHE A 512 12.53 -2.32 48.65
N VAL A 513 11.55 -2.25 49.58
CA VAL A 513 10.29 -2.98 49.45
C VAL A 513 9.45 -2.44 48.30
N ILE A 514 9.40 -1.12 48.09
CA ILE A 514 8.71 -0.49 46.95
C ILE A 514 9.38 -0.86 45.63
N VAL A 515 10.71 -0.87 45.54
CA VAL A 515 11.44 -1.24 44.31
C VAL A 515 11.23 -2.71 43.98
N VAL A 516 11.21 -3.60 44.97
CA VAL A 516 10.90 -5.02 44.75
C VAL A 516 9.42 -5.24 44.38
N LEU A 517 8.49 -4.49 44.99
CA LEU A 517 7.07 -4.51 44.60
C LEU A 517 6.84 -3.96 43.20
N VAL A 518 7.48 -2.84 42.84
CA VAL A 518 7.39 -2.24 41.49
C VAL A 518 8.06 -3.16 40.46
N TYR A 519 9.19 -3.78 40.79
CA TYR A 519 9.83 -4.77 39.92
C TYR A 519 8.95 -6.00 39.68
N PHE A 520 8.30 -6.53 40.73
CA PHE A 520 7.33 -7.63 40.59
C PHE A 520 6.05 -7.20 39.86
N LEU A 521 5.55 -5.98 40.08
CA LEU A 521 4.35 -5.46 39.42
C LEU A 521 4.62 -5.07 37.95
N CYS A 522 5.85 -4.70 37.59
CA CYS A 522 6.26 -4.43 36.21
C CYS A 522 6.58 -5.71 35.42
N ASN A 523 7.04 -6.79 36.07
CA ASN A 523 7.35 -8.06 35.41
C ASN A 523 6.25 -9.13 35.49
N SER A 524 5.19 -8.91 36.27
CA SER A 524 3.98 -9.71 36.20
C SER A 524 2.94 -8.96 35.38
N SER A 525 2.41 -9.62 34.34
CA SER A 525 1.55 -9.07 33.28
C SER A 525 0.15 -8.63 33.73
N VAL A 526 0.02 -8.04 34.93
CA VAL A 526 -1.25 -7.81 35.63
C VAL A 526 -1.58 -6.31 35.83
N TRP A 527 -0.72 -5.38 35.42
CA TRP A 527 -0.93 -3.93 35.64
C TRP A 527 -1.01 -3.07 34.37
N ILE A 528 -1.85 -3.46 33.40
CA ILE A 528 -2.56 -2.51 32.53
C ILE A 528 -4.05 -2.89 32.49
N ARG A 529 -4.71 -2.87 33.66
CA ARG A 529 -6.16 -3.06 33.75
C ARG A 529 -6.81 -2.38 34.97
N PHE A 530 -6.19 -1.33 35.49
CA PHE A 530 -6.76 -0.56 36.61
C PHE A 530 -6.86 0.96 36.37
N TYR A 531 -6.54 1.46 35.17
CA TYR A 531 -6.71 2.88 34.81
C TYR A 531 -7.83 3.17 33.79
N GLU A 532 -8.67 2.19 33.47
CA GLU A 532 -9.81 2.37 32.53
C GLU A 532 -11.19 2.14 33.16
N TYR A 533 -11.28 2.01 34.48
CA TYR A 533 -12.56 1.74 35.18
C TYR A 533 -12.93 2.76 36.27
N SER A 534 -12.59 4.04 36.08
CA SER A 534 -13.02 5.13 36.98
C SER A 534 -13.53 6.41 36.29
N SER A 535 -14.17 6.30 35.12
CA SER A 535 -14.85 7.45 34.46
C SER A 535 -16.31 7.21 34.07
N LYS A 536 -16.95 6.15 34.60
CA LYS A 536 -18.40 5.94 34.49
C LYS A 536 -19.06 5.98 35.87
N PHE A 537 -19.02 7.15 36.52
CA PHE A 537 -19.87 7.46 37.67
C PHE A 537 -20.07 8.98 37.79
N HIS A 538 -20.58 9.63 36.74
CA HIS A 538 -21.14 10.99 36.83
C HIS A 538 -22.09 11.26 35.66
N ILE A 539 -23.25 10.61 35.66
CA ILE A 539 -24.47 11.13 35.02
C ILE A 539 -25.62 10.76 35.95
N TRP A 540 -25.86 11.60 36.95
CA TRP A 540 -27.15 11.88 37.59
C TRP A 540 -26.89 13.04 38.55
N PHE A 541 -27.75 14.06 38.51
CA PHE A 541 -27.61 15.41 39.10
C PHE A 541 -26.79 16.41 38.28
N PHE A 542 -27.44 17.13 37.37
CA PHE A 542 -27.78 18.55 37.56
C PHE A 542 -28.43 19.08 36.26
N HIS A 543 -29.75 19.15 36.27
CA HIS A 543 -30.50 20.16 35.53
C HIS A 543 -30.75 21.33 36.49
N HIS A 544 -30.77 22.55 35.96
CA HIS A 544 -31.11 23.85 36.57
C HIS A 544 -29.96 24.64 37.23
N PHE A 545 -29.49 25.66 36.50
CA PHE A 545 -29.40 27.10 36.87
C PHE A 545 -28.59 27.78 35.72
N GLU A 546 -29.24 28.33 34.69
CA GLU A 546 -29.62 29.75 34.52
C GLU A 546 -28.52 30.79 34.80
N TYR A 547 -28.23 31.58 33.74
CA TYR A 547 -27.72 32.96 33.68
C TYR A 547 -26.46 33.34 34.48
N VAL A 548 -25.34 33.54 33.76
CA VAL A 548 -24.70 34.83 33.35
C VAL A 548 -23.39 34.50 32.63
#